data_AF-A0A4U6WFL5-F1
#
_entry.id   AF-A0A4U6WFL5-F1
#
_cell.length_a   1.000
_cell.length_b   1.000
_cell.length_c   1.000
_cell.angle_alpha   90.00
_cell.angle_beta   90.00
_cell.angle_gamma   90.00
#
_symmetry.space_group_name_H-M   'P 1'
#
loop_
_entity.id
_entity.type
_entity.pdbx_description
1 polymer ?
#
loop_
_entity_poly.entity_id
_entity_poly.type
_entity_poly.pdbx_seq_one_letter_code
_entity_poly.pdbx_strand_id
1 'polypeptide(L)'
;MTPAASTPATPTAVYVAAVPLRASKGPAQLLMSAGYTLGLWDLQHFMVVLRPDPARTQALVFDFQPRDPEDVGAALAVLSRSEIPGVVRRRTLRRVPDRRCWLVGHCCDGDAVGAADRFSERWPTGLVVGEHDCRDYTNGLVEVLTGEKRVLEALRSGGSTSISGAAPP
;
A
#
# COMPACT_ATOMS: atom_id res chain seq x y z
N MET A 1 1.47 -45.75 2.44
CA MET A 1 1.28 -44.35 2.87
C MET A 1 1.83 -43.45 1.77
N THR A 2 0.94 -42.71 1.12
CA THR A 2 1.22 -41.69 0.10
C THR A 2 1.88 -40.46 0.75
N PRO A 3 2.69 -39.66 0.03
CA PRO A 3 2.57 -38.23 0.13
C PRO A 3 1.55 -37.77 -0.92
N ALA A 4 0.50 -37.07 -0.45
CA ALA A 4 -0.41 -36.34 -1.32
C ALA A 4 0.39 -35.29 -2.09
N ALA A 5 0.19 -35.24 -3.41
CA ALA A 5 0.75 -34.18 -4.23
C ALA A 5 0.16 -32.84 -3.77
N SER A 6 1.01 -31.99 -3.17
CA SER A 6 0.65 -30.62 -2.83
C SER A 6 0.23 -29.90 -4.11
N THR A 7 -1.04 -29.49 -4.18
CA THR A 7 -1.54 -28.57 -5.20
C THR A 7 -0.56 -27.39 -5.30
N PRO A 8 -0.13 -26.97 -6.52
CA PRO A 8 0.74 -25.81 -6.63
C PRO A 8 0.05 -24.63 -5.96
N ALA A 9 0.70 -24.07 -4.94
CA ALA A 9 0.21 -22.89 -4.24
C ALA A 9 0.01 -21.79 -5.29
N THR A 10 -1.21 -21.30 -5.43
CA THR A 10 -1.47 -20.21 -6.37
C THR A 10 -0.64 -18.99 -5.92
N PRO A 11 0.12 -18.36 -6.82
CA PRO A 11 0.95 -17.21 -6.46
C PRO A 11 0.12 -16.12 -5.79
N THR A 12 0.59 -15.59 -4.65
CA THR A 12 -0.13 -14.54 -3.91
C THR A 12 -0.17 -13.27 -4.75
N ALA A 13 -1.36 -12.74 -5.04
CA ALA A 13 -1.50 -11.51 -5.80
C ALA A 13 -1.16 -10.27 -4.95
N VAL A 14 -0.34 -9.37 -5.52
CA VAL A 14 0.14 -8.14 -4.90
C VAL A 14 -0.47 -6.94 -5.62
N TYR A 15 -1.19 -6.12 -4.88
CA TYR A 15 -1.81 -4.91 -5.37
C TYR A 15 -1.23 -3.69 -4.66
N VAL A 16 -1.27 -2.55 -5.33
CA VAL A 16 -1.07 -1.24 -4.72
C VAL A 16 -2.40 -0.51 -4.73
N ALA A 17 -2.76 0.13 -3.62
CA ALA A 17 -3.97 0.92 -3.50
C ALA A 17 -3.65 2.34 -3.01
N ALA A 18 -4.41 3.31 -3.50
CA ALA A 18 -4.31 4.70 -3.10
C ALA A 18 -5.59 5.18 -2.38
N VAL A 19 -5.42 5.70 -1.17
CA VAL A 19 -6.48 6.24 -0.31
C VAL A 19 -6.22 7.70 0.03
N PRO A 20 -7.25 8.48 0.40
CA PRO A 20 -7.05 9.84 0.86
C PRO A 20 -6.19 9.87 2.13
N LEU A 21 -5.23 10.79 2.19
CA LEU A 21 -4.48 11.07 3.42
C LEU A 21 -5.44 11.52 4.53
N ARG A 22 -5.36 10.87 5.70
CA ARG A 22 -6.07 11.33 6.90
C ARG A 22 -5.27 12.47 7.51
N ALA A 23 -5.84 13.67 7.50
CA ALA A 23 -5.30 14.85 8.19
C ALA A 23 -6.19 15.20 9.38
N SER A 24 -5.68 16.05 10.28
CA SER A 24 -6.45 16.62 11.39
C SER A 24 -7.79 17.19 10.89
N LYS A 25 -8.85 16.93 11.67
CA LYS A 25 -10.21 17.39 11.34
C LYS A 25 -10.22 18.90 11.15
N GLY A 26 -10.58 19.37 9.95
CA GLY A 26 -10.58 20.80 9.63
C GLY A 26 -10.32 21.12 8.15
N PRO A 27 -9.90 22.36 7.83
CA PRO A 27 -9.65 22.80 6.45
C PRO A 27 -8.60 21.96 5.72
N ALA A 28 -7.60 21.45 6.45
CA ALA A 28 -6.58 20.56 5.90
C ALA A 28 -7.18 19.25 5.39
N GLN A 29 -8.08 18.61 6.15
CA GLN A 29 -8.79 17.42 5.71
C GLN A 29 -9.63 17.68 4.45
N LEU A 30 -10.28 18.85 4.34
CA LEU A 30 -11.03 19.22 3.15
C LEU A 30 -10.12 19.38 1.93
N LEU A 31 -8.96 20.02 2.07
CA LEU A 31 -7.97 20.14 1.01
C LEU A 31 -7.42 18.78 0.56
N MET A 32 -7.07 17.89 1.50
CA MET A 32 -6.60 16.54 1.16
C MET A 32 -7.69 15.71 0.47
N SER A 33 -8.94 15.82 0.94
CA SER A 33 -10.09 15.12 0.34
C SER A 33 -10.42 15.66 -1.05
N ALA A 34 -10.36 16.98 -1.24
CA ALA A 34 -10.52 17.62 -2.54
C ALA A 34 -9.39 17.20 -3.48
N GLY A 35 -8.15 17.20 -3.02
CA GLY A 35 -6.99 16.76 -3.80
C GLY A 35 -7.06 15.28 -4.20
N TYR A 36 -7.51 14.40 -3.30
CA TYR A 36 -7.80 13.01 -3.63
C TYR A 36 -8.90 12.90 -4.70
N THR A 37 -9.99 13.67 -4.56
CA THR A 37 -11.11 13.68 -5.53
C THR A 37 -10.65 14.17 -6.90
N LEU A 38 -9.82 15.21 -6.94
CA LEU A 38 -9.20 15.78 -8.12
C LEU A 38 -8.05 14.93 -8.68
N GLY A 39 -7.66 13.86 -7.98
CA GLY A 39 -6.62 12.94 -8.41
C GLY A 39 -5.20 13.47 -8.30
N LEU A 40 -4.95 14.46 -7.45
CA LEU A 40 -3.60 14.95 -7.14
C LEU A 40 -2.78 13.81 -6.53
N TRP A 41 -1.86 13.24 -7.31
CA TRP A 41 -1.03 12.09 -6.95
C TRP A 41 -0.21 12.32 -5.68
N ASP A 42 0.23 13.57 -5.48
CA ASP A 42 1.08 13.96 -4.37
C ASP A 42 0.31 14.06 -3.03
N LEU A 43 -1.03 13.97 -3.06
CA LEU A 43 -1.89 13.97 -1.87
C LEU A 43 -2.50 12.60 -1.56
N GLN A 44 -2.09 11.56 -2.30
CA GLN A 44 -2.55 10.19 -2.10
C GLN A 44 -1.64 9.46 -1.10
N HIS A 45 -2.27 8.67 -0.23
CA HIS A 45 -1.58 7.71 0.62
C HIS A 45 -1.60 6.35 -0.06
N PHE A 46 -0.41 5.76 -0.24
CA PHE A 46 -0.25 4.47 -0.89
C PHE A 46 -0.07 3.35 0.13
N MET A 47 -0.64 2.19 -0.18
CA MET A 47 -0.56 0.98 0.64
C MET A 47 -0.47 -0.25 -0.24
N VAL A 48 0.18 -1.30 0.27
CA VAL A 48 0.29 -2.60 -0.39
C VAL A 48 -0.81 -3.50 0.12
N VAL A 49 -1.51 -4.17 -0.80
CA VAL A 49 -2.60 -5.10 -0.52
C VAL A 49 -2.22 -6.47 -1.05
N LEU A 50 -2.15 -7.47 -0.17
CA LEU A 50 -1.93 -8.86 -0.52
C LEU A 50 -3.25 -9.60 -0.52
N ARG A 51 -3.46 -10.44 -1.53
CA ARG A 51 -4.56 -11.42 -1.56
C ARG A 51 -3.94 -12.82 -1.58
N PRO A 52 -3.70 -13.43 -0.39
CA PRO A 52 -3.01 -14.71 -0.28
C PRO A 52 -3.82 -15.87 -0.82
N ASP A 53 -5.14 -15.84 -0.60
CA ASP A 53 -6.05 -16.89 -1.03
C ASP A 53 -7.03 -16.30 -2.08
N PRO A 54 -6.94 -16.71 -3.36
CA PRO A 54 -7.86 -16.23 -4.39
C PRO A 54 -9.30 -16.72 -4.17
N ALA A 55 -9.51 -17.80 -3.41
CA ALA A 55 -10.84 -18.30 -3.07
C ALA A 55 -11.49 -17.49 -1.94
N ARG A 56 -10.72 -16.66 -1.22
CA ARG A 56 -11.23 -15.76 -0.18
C ARG A 56 -11.28 -14.33 -0.69
N THR A 57 -12.28 -13.59 -0.22
CA THR A 57 -12.36 -12.16 -0.48
C THR A 57 -11.39 -11.37 0.39
N GLN A 58 -10.95 -11.91 1.52
CA GLN A 58 -10.10 -11.21 2.48
C GLN A 58 -8.75 -10.80 1.88
N ALA A 59 -8.29 -9.62 2.25
CA ALA A 59 -6.99 -9.09 1.84
C ALA A 59 -6.23 -8.57 3.05
N LEU A 60 -4.91 -8.70 3.04
CA LEU A 60 -4.02 -8.09 4.02
C LEU A 60 -3.49 -6.79 3.47
N VAL A 61 -3.39 -5.77 4.31
CA VAL A 61 -2.91 -4.45 3.92
C VAL A 61 -1.78 -4.04 4.82
N PHE A 62 -0.75 -3.49 4.18
CA PHE A 62 0.45 -2.97 4.79
C PHE A 62 0.60 -1.50 4.40
N ASP A 63 0.70 -0.62 5.39
CA ASP A 63 0.89 0.81 5.17
C ASP A 63 1.83 1.44 6.20
N PHE A 64 2.57 2.45 5.76
CA PHE A 64 3.47 3.23 6.61
C PHE A 64 2.93 4.65 6.75
N GLN A 65 2.57 5.05 7.97
CA GLN A 65 1.90 6.31 8.24
C GLN A 65 2.47 6.98 9.50
N PRO A 66 2.25 8.29 9.70
CA PRO A 66 2.54 8.94 10.97
C PRO A 66 1.86 8.20 12.12
N ARG A 67 2.55 8.08 13.25
CA ARG A 67 1.99 7.46 14.46
C ARG A 67 0.76 8.23 14.93
N ASP A 68 0.83 9.56 14.88
CA ASP A 68 -0.28 10.47 15.13
C ASP A 68 -0.44 11.43 13.93
N PRO A 69 -1.40 11.16 13.02
CA PRO A 69 -1.64 12.02 11.85
C PRO A 69 -2.42 13.30 12.19
N GLU A 70 -3.00 13.42 13.38
CA GLU A 70 -3.79 14.58 13.79
C GLU A 70 -3.00 15.58 14.64
N ASP A 71 -1.78 15.22 15.05
CA ASP A 71 -0.90 16.10 15.82
C ASP A 71 -0.46 17.32 15.02
N VAL A 72 -0.60 18.50 15.62
CA VAL A 72 -0.29 19.80 14.99
C VAL A 72 1.20 19.91 14.63
N GLY A 73 2.06 19.20 15.38
CA GLY A 73 3.50 19.09 15.08
C GLY A 73 3.80 18.40 13.76
N ALA A 74 2.95 17.48 13.31
CA ALA A 74 3.15 16.76 12.04
C ALA A 74 3.08 17.71 10.84
N ALA A 75 2.17 18.70 10.86
CA ALA A 75 2.05 19.66 9.76
C ALA A 75 3.28 20.58 9.65
N LEU A 76 3.85 21.01 10.77
CA LEU A 76 5.08 21.81 10.77
C LEU A 76 6.29 20.97 10.35
N ALA A 77 6.38 19.73 10.84
CA ALA A 77 7.46 18.80 10.49
C ALA A 77 7.47 18.45 9.00
N VAL A 78 6.30 18.33 8.37
CA VAL A 78 6.16 18.18 6.91
C VAL A 78 6.78 19.38 6.19
N LEU A 79 6.50 20.61 6.64
CA LEU A 79 7.05 21.83 6.03
C LEU A 79 8.56 21.96 6.26
N SER A 80 9.05 21.55 7.43
CA SER A 80 10.48 21.61 7.79
C SER A 80 11.28 20.36 7.39
N ARG A 81 10.65 19.39 6.71
CA ARG A 81 11.22 18.06 6.39
C ARG A 81 11.87 17.39 7.59
N SER A 82 11.29 17.60 8.77
CA SER A 82 11.79 17.02 9.99
C SER A 82 11.25 15.60 10.14
N GLU A 83 12.08 14.74 10.71
CA GLU A 83 11.69 13.37 11.04
C GLU A 83 10.58 13.37 12.09
N ILE A 84 9.53 12.57 11.85
CA ILE A 84 8.46 12.32 12.80
C ILE A 84 8.30 10.83 13.08
N PRO A 85 7.77 10.44 14.25
CA PRO A 85 7.47 9.03 14.52
C PRO A 85 6.45 8.46 13.52
N GLY A 86 6.89 7.51 12.72
CA GLY A 86 6.06 6.69 11.85
C GLY A 86 5.69 5.35 12.48
N VAL A 87 4.76 4.65 11.85
CA VAL A 87 4.37 3.29 12.20
C VAL A 87 3.99 2.53 10.95
N VAL A 88 4.53 1.31 10.81
CA VAL A 88 4.04 0.35 9.83
C VAL A 88 2.86 -0.39 10.45
N ARG A 89 1.71 -0.37 9.78
CA ARG A 89 0.50 -1.07 10.21
C ARG A 89 0.17 -2.19 9.25
N ARG A 90 -0.24 -3.31 9.84
CA ARG A 90 -0.85 -4.43 9.15
C ARG A 90 -2.32 -4.52 9.55
N ARG A 91 -3.23 -4.61 8.57
CA ARG A 91 -4.67 -4.79 8.80
C ARG A 91 -5.28 -5.79 7.83
N THR A 92 -6.41 -6.37 8.22
CA THR A 92 -7.22 -7.22 7.34
C THR A 92 -8.39 -6.43 6.78
N LEU A 93 -8.58 -6.48 5.46
CA LEU A 93 -9.76 -5.99 4.77
C LEU A 93 -10.68 -7.15 4.39
N ARG A 94 -11.98 -6.88 4.32
CA ARG A 94 -12.99 -7.83 3.85
C ARG A 94 -12.85 -8.15 2.36
N ARG A 95 -12.36 -7.16 1.58
CA ARG A 95 -12.11 -7.23 0.14
C ARG A 95 -10.98 -6.30 -0.28
N VAL A 96 -10.35 -6.61 -1.41
CA VAL A 96 -9.45 -5.68 -2.12
C VAL A 96 -10.25 -4.43 -2.52
N PRO A 97 -9.68 -3.21 -2.36
CA PRO A 97 -10.34 -1.97 -2.78
C PRO A 97 -10.73 -2.00 -4.25
N ASP A 98 -11.92 -1.47 -4.56
CA ASP A 98 -12.50 -1.44 -5.91
C ASP A 98 -12.08 -0.20 -6.71
N ARG A 99 -11.59 0.85 -6.04
CA ARG A 99 -11.16 2.10 -6.65
C ARG A 99 -9.69 2.37 -6.36
N ARG A 100 -9.00 2.95 -7.35
CA ARG A 100 -7.58 3.33 -7.27
C ARG A 100 -6.72 2.21 -6.67
N CYS A 101 -6.94 1.00 -7.19
CA CYS A 101 -6.22 -0.20 -6.80
C CYS A 101 -5.77 -0.92 -8.07
N TRP A 102 -4.49 -1.27 -8.12
CA TRP A 102 -3.83 -1.81 -9.30
C TRP A 102 -3.13 -3.10 -8.92
N LEU A 103 -3.34 -4.15 -9.73
CA LEU A 103 -2.55 -5.38 -9.64
C LEU A 103 -1.15 -5.06 -10.16
N VAL A 104 -0.15 -5.25 -9.32
CA VAL A 104 1.25 -5.00 -9.68
C VAL A 104 1.92 -6.28 -10.14
N GLY A 105 1.60 -7.40 -9.49
CA GLY A 105 2.19 -8.67 -9.84
C GLY A 105 1.78 -9.78 -8.89
N HIS A 106 2.51 -10.88 -8.96
CA HIS A 106 2.38 -12.00 -8.05
C HIS A 106 3.65 -12.17 -7.25
N CYS A 107 3.53 -12.60 -6.00
CA CYS A 107 4.69 -12.80 -5.17
C CYS A 107 5.57 -13.92 -5.73
N CYS A 108 6.87 -13.67 -5.78
CA CYS A 108 7.88 -14.61 -6.23
C CYS A 108 8.10 -15.76 -5.22
N ASP A 109 7.75 -15.54 -3.94
CA ASP A 109 7.90 -16.49 -2.85
C ASP A 109 6.54 -17.16 -2.52
N GLY A 110 6.59 -18.41 -2.04
CA GLY A 110 5.42 -19.14 -1.55
C GLY A 110 4.85 -18.55 -0.24
N ASP A 111 5.65 -17.76 0.49
CA ASP A 111 5.25 -17.08 1.73
C ASP A 111 5.29 -15.53 1.59
N ALA A 112 4.39 -15.00 0.77
CA ALA A 112 4.26 -13.56 0.57
C ALA A 112 3.95 -12.78 1.86
N VAL A 113 3.17 -13.38 2.76
CA VAL A 113 2.76 -12.74 4.01
C VAL A 113 3.95 -12.62 4.96
N GLY A 114 4.69 -13.72 5.17
CA GLY A 114 5.89 -13.68 6.01
C GLY A 114 7.00 -12.82 5.42
N ALA A 115 7.14 -12.76 4.09
CA ALA A 115 8.06 -11.81 3.46
C ALA A 115 7.69 -10.35 3.75
N ALA A 116 6.39 -10.01 3.66
CA ALA A 116 5.90 -8.67 3.99
C ALA A 116 6.05 -8.33 5.48
N ASP A 117 5.79 -9.28 6.38
CA ASP A 117 5.99 -9.11 7.82
C ASP A 117 7.46 -8.84 8.15
N ARG A 118 8.38 -9.67 7.65
CA ARG A 118 9.83 -9.51 7.87
C ARG A 118 10.36 -8.17 7.34
N PHE A 119 9.86 -7.72 6.19
CA PHE A 119 10.20 -6.41 5.65
C PHE A 119 9.68 -5.29 6.57
N SER A 120 8.42 -5.39 6.98
CA SER A 120 7.74 -4.40 7.83
C SER A 120 8.39 -4.25 9.20
N GLU A 121 8.81 -5.35 9.81
CA GLU A 121 9.50 -5.36 11.12
C GLU A 121 10.86 -4.66 11.08
N ARG A 122 11.54 -4.68 9.94
CA ARG A 122 12.87 -4.06 9.75
C ARG A 122 12.80 -2.64 9.21
N TRP A 123 11.61 -2.17 8.83
CA TRP A 123 11.46 -0.85 8.22
C TRP A 123 11.77 0.26 9.23
N PRO A 124 12.70 1.19 8.93
CA PRO A 124 12.96 2.34 9.79
C PRO A 124 11.69 3.17 10.01
N THR A 125 11.39 3.52 11.25
CA THR A 125 10.14 4.21 11.61
C THR A 125 10.28 5.72 11.69
N GLY A 126 11.48 6.27 11.44
CA GLY A 126 11.69 7.72 11.28
C GLY A 126 11.08 8.20 9.97
N LEU A 127 9.86 8.70 10.00
CA LEU A 127 9.11 9.12 8.81
C LEU A 127 9.53 10.54 8.42
N VAL A 128 9.92 10.73 7.15
CA VAL A 128 10.21 12.05 6.57
C VAL A 128 9.40 12.18 5.28
N VAL A 129 8.46 13.11 5.23
CA VAL A 129 7.59 13.25 4.06
C VAL A 129 8.40 13.66 2.81
N GLY A 130 8.27 12.88 1.75
CA GLY A 130 9.01 13.07 0.49
C GLY A 130 10.41 12.43 0.44
N GLU A 131 10.89 11.83 1.53
CA GLU A 131 12.22 11.19 1.60
C GLU A 131 12.18 9.76 2.18
N HIS A 132 11.36 9.53 3.20
CA HIS A 132 11.10 8.22 3.78
C HIS A 132 9.63 8.17 4.25
N ASP A 133 8.72 7.98 3.28
CA ASP A 133 7.28 8.01 3.53
C ASP A 133 6.55 6.75 3.00
N CYS A 134 5.21 6.80 3.00
CA CYS A 134 4.37 5.70 2.51
C CYS A 134 4.70 5.22 1.10
N ARG A 135 5.26 6.10 0.24
CA ARG A 135 5.64 5.82 -1.13
C ARG A 135 6.89 4.97 -1.19
N ASP A 136 7.91 5.33 -0.41
CA ASP A 136 9.16 4.58 -0.30
C ASP A 136 8.90 3.20 0.28
N TYR A 137 8.07 3.13 1.33
CA TYR A 137 7.61 1.87 1.89
C TYR A 137 6.90 1.00 0.86
N THR A 138 5.95 1.59 0.10
CA THR A 138 5.19 0.87 -0.94
C THR A 138 6.11 0.36 -2.05
N ASN A 139 7.03 1.19 -2.55
CA ASN A 139 7.99 0.78 -3.57
C ASN A 139 8.90 -0.35 -3.06
N GLY A 140 9.46 -0.22 -1.86
CA GLY A 140 10.37 -1.22 -1.29
C GLY A 140 9.68 -2.55 -1.01
N LEU A 141 8.47 -2.51 -0.46
CA LEU A 141 7.71 -3.74 -0.19
C LEU A 141 7.32 -4.45 -1.48
N VAL A 142 6.89 -3.71 -2.51
CA VAL A 142 6.60 -4.30 -3.83
C VAL A 142 7.86 -4.89 -4.46
N GLU A 143 9.00 -4.20 -4.41
CA GLU A 143 10.26 -4.71 -4.94
C GLU A 143 10.66 -6.04 -4.28
N VAL A 144 10.51 -6.15 -2.95
CA VAL A 144 10.80 -7.41 -2.23
C VAL A 144 9.83 -8.53 -2.62
N LEU A 145 8.55 -8.21 -2.85
CA LEU A 145 7.54 -9.23 -3.11
C LEU A 145 7.50 -9.69 -4.56
N THR A 146 7.67 -8.78 -5.52
CA THR A 146 7.46 -9.04 -6.95
C THR A 146 8.69 -8.77 -7.81
N GLY A 147 9.74 -8.13 -7.26
CA GLY A 147 10.90 -7.67 -8.02
C GLY A 147 10.69 -6.37 -8.81
N GLU A 148 9.46 -5.82 -8.79
CA GLU A 148 9.12 -4.61 -9.54
C GLU A 148 9.66 -3.36 -8.86
N LYS A 149 10.38 -2.53 -9.60
CA LYS A 149 11.00 -1.30 -9.08
C LYS A 149 10.23 -0.07 -9.52
N ARG A 150 10.26 0.97 -8.67
CA ARG A 150 9.63 2.28 -8.96
C ARG A 150 8.16 2.14 -9.38
N VAL A 151 7.43 1.21 -8.76
CA VAL A 151 6.05 0.87 -9.13
C VAL A 151 5.13 2.10 -9.14
N LEU A 152 5.30 3.02 -8.19
CA LEU A 152 4.45 4.21 -8.12
C LEU A 152 4.67 5.17 -9.29
N GLU A 153 5.88 5.23 -9.83
CA GLU A 153 6.17 6.02 -11.03
C GLU A 153 5.65 5.33 -12.29
N ALA A 154 5.76 4.00 -12.36
CA ALA A 154 5.14 3.21 -13.42
C ALA A 154 3.61 3.38 -13.42
N LEU A 155 2.96 3.37 -12.25
CA LEU A 155 1.52 3.62 -12.12
C LEU A 155 1.11 5.07 -12.41
N ARG A 156 2.01 6.04 -12.17
CA ARG A 156 1.79 7.46 -12.51
C ARG A 156 1.93 7.71 -14.02
N SER A 157 2.85 7.02 -14.67
CA SER A 157 3.21 7.22 -16.09
C SER A 157 2.40 6.34 -17.04
N GLY A 158 2.10 5.11 -16.63
CA GLY A 158 1.22 4.18 -17.30
C GLY A 158 -0.20 4.39 -16.79
N GLY A 159 -1.00 5.20 -17.50
CA GLY A 159 -2.42 5.33 -17.22
C GLY A 159 -3.11 3.97 -17.15
N SER A 160 -3.35 3.50 -15.92
CA SER A 160 -4.37 2.52 -15.50
C SER A 160 -4.70 1.38 -16.46
N THR A 161 -4.15 0.18 -16.24
CA THR A 161 -4.98 -1.03 -16.40
C THR A 161 -5.85 -1.14 -15.15
N SER A 162 -6.92 -0.35 -15.12
CA SER A 162 -8.02 -0.56 -14.19
C SER A 162 -8.58 -1.95 -14.47
N ILE A 163 -8.71 -2.80 -13.45
CA ILE A 163 -9.47 -4.04 -13.54
C ILE A 163 -10.94 -3.61 -13.69
N SER A 164 -11.37 -3.39 -14.93
CA SER A 164 -12.78 -3.28 -15.27
C SER A 164 -13.38 -4.65 -15.08
N GLY A 165 -14.33 -4.77 -14.14
CA GLY A 165 -15.04 -6.01 -13.87
C GLY A 165 -15.78 -6.47 -15.12
N ALA A 166 -15.30 -7.53 -15.75
CA ALA A 166 -16.09 -8.32 -16.69
C ALA A 166 -16.98 -9.26 -15.87
N ALA A 167 -18.29 -8.97 -15.82
CA ALA A 167 -19.30 -9.96 -15.49
C ALA A 167 -19.46 -10.90 -16.69
N PRO A 168 -19.46 -12.23 -16.51
CA PRO A 168 -19.80 -13.16 -17.59
C PRO A 168 -21.32 -13.18 -17.84
N PRO A 169 -21.75 -13.63 -19.04
CA PRO A 169 -23.14 -13.59 -19.50
C PRO A 169 -24.11 -14.46 -18.69
#